data_AF-A0A142VDK3-F1
#
_entry.id   AF-A0A142VDK3-F1
#
_cell.length_a   1.000
_cell.length_b   1.000
_cell.length_c   1.000
_cell.angle_alpha   90.00
_cell.angle_beta   90.00
_cell.angle_gamma   90.00
#
_symmetry.space_group_name_H-M   'P 1'
#
loop_
_entity.id
_entity.type
_entity.pdbx_description
1 polymer ?
#
loop_
_entity_poly.entity_id
_entity_poly.type
_entity_poly.pdbx_seq_one_letter_code
_entity_poly.pdbx_strand_id
1 'polypeptide(L)'
;MNYLIGLLIGIVIALIAYTLNRKVSFKWYDWVLGVAILGLLSVGTQHLLSSLAGFETSAAWFGFAIFGGLAVVLALVEWRLLSARNKAA
;
A
#
# COMPACT_ATOMS: atom_id res chain seq x y z
N MET A 1 5.78 -14.61 -12.30
CA MET A 1 4.67 -14.53 -11.31
C MET A 1 5.13 -14.36 -9.85
N ASN A 2 6.40 -14.02 -9.54
CA ASN A 2 6.91 -13.91 -8.15
C ASN A 2 7.55 -12.54 -7.81
N TYR A 3 7.62 -11.61 -8.77
CA TYR A 3 8.38 -10.36 -8.62
C TYR A 3 7.70 -9.36 -7.66
N LEU A 4 6.37 -9.42 -7.55
CA LEU A 4 5.58 -8.58 -6.64
C LEU A 4 5.82 -8.90 -5.16
N ILE A 5 6.15 -10.15 -4.83
CA ILE A 5 6.50 -10.55 -3.46
C ILE A 5 7.83 -9.91 -3.07
N GLY A 6 8.82 -9.92 -3.96
CA GLY A 6 10.09 -9.22 -3.74
C GLY A 6 9.92 -7.71 -3.58
N LEU A 7 9.03 -7.09 -4.35
CA LEU A 7 8.67 -5.68 -4.23
C LEU A 7 7.99 -5.37 -2.88
N LEU A 8 7.02 -6.19 -2.47
CA LEU A 8 6.35 -6.09 -1.17
C LEU A 8 7.35 -6.16 -0.01
N ILE A 9 8.25 -7.13 -0.05
CA ILE A 9 9.32 -7.29 0.96
C ILE A 9 10.21 -6.04 0.97
N GLY A 10 10.61 -5.55 -0.21
CA GLY A 10 11.42 -4.34 -0.34
C GLY A 10 10.74 -3.10 0.23
N ILE A 11 9.44 -2.93 0.01
CA ILE A 11 8.67 -1.79 0.54
C ILE A 11 8.53 -1.88 2.07
N VAL A 12 8.28 -3.07 2.62
CA VAL A 12 8.23 -3.28 4.08
C VAL A 12 9.59 -2.96 4.72
N ILE A 13 10.69 -3.42 4.13
CA ILE A 13 12.05 -3.13 4.61
C ILE A 13 12.33 -1.61 4.54
N ALA A 14 11.97 -0.96 3.44
CA ALA A 14 12.16 0.47 3.26
C ALA A 14 11.34 1.29 4.27
N LEU A 15 10.10 0.89 4.56
CA LEU A 15 9.26 1.51 5.59
C LEU A 15 9.88 1.36 6.98
N ILE A 16 10.31 0.16 7.35
CA ILE A 16 11.00 -0.09 8.63
C ILE A 16 12.26 0.79 8.72
N ALA A 17 13.11 0.79 7.70
CA ALA A 17 14.32 1.61 7.67
C ALA A 17 14.01 3.12 7.75
N TYR A 18 12.94 3.59 7.08
CA TYR A 18 12.48 4.97 7.14
C TYR A 18 11.97 5.36 8.53
N THR A 19 11.25 4.46 9.21
CA THR A 19 10.79 4.68 10.59
C THR A 19 11.94 4.69 11.60
N LEU A 20 12.96 3.85 11.42
CA LEU A 20 14.14 3.83 12.28
C LEU A 20 15.00 5.10 12.12
N ASN A 21 14.99 5.71 10.93
CA ASN A 21 15.77 6.91 10.62
C ASN A 21 15.08 8.23 11.00
N ARG A 22 13.83 8.23 11.45
CA ARG A 22 13.16 9.44 11.95
C ARG A 22 12.60 9.25 13.35
N LYS A 23 12.60 10.32 14.16
CA LYS A 23 11.89 10.38 15.45
C LYS A 23 10.36 10.45 15.28
N VAL A 24 9.79 9.76 14.30
CA VAL A 24 8.34 9.66 14.13
C VAL A 24 7.88 8.56 15.05
N SER A 25 7.11 8.90 16.08
CA SER A 25 6.39 7.90 16.86
C SER A 25 5.40 7.22 15.91
N PHE A 26 5.38 5.89 15.82
CA PHE A 26 4.33 5.13 15.14
C PHE A 26 3.42 4.50 16.22
N LYS A 27 2.11 4.53 16.03
CA LYS A 27 1.15 3.76 16.83
C LYS A 27 0.92 2.40 16.16
N TRP A 28 0.37 1.45 16.91
CA TRP A 28 0.11 0.09 16.41
C TRP A 28 -0.74 0.07 15.12
N TYR A 29 -1.70 0.99 14.99
CA TYR A 29 -2.59 1.06 13.83
C TYR A 29 -1.91 1.60 12.56
N ASP A 30 -0.82 2.35 12.68
CA ASP A 30 -0.08 2.83 11.50
C ASP A 30 0.53 1.62 10.76
N TRP A 31 1.03 0.62 11.50
CA TRP A 31 1.50 -0.64 10.91
C TRP A 31 0.38 -1.43 10.22
N VAL A 32 -0.82 -1.46 10.81
CA VAL A 32 -1.99 -2.12 10.20
C VAL A 32 -2.40 -1.43 8.91
N LEU A 33 -2.45 -0.10 8.91
CA LEU A 33 -2.76 0.70 7.71
C LEU A 33 -1.70 0.47 6.63
N GLY A 34 -0.42 0.54 6.96
CA GLY A 34 0.67 0.27 6.04
C GLY A 34 0.58 -1.10 5.39
N VAL A 35 0.36 -2.17 6.19
CA VAL A 35 0.17 -3.53 5.65
C VAL A 35 -1.06 -3.61 4.75
N ALA A 36 -2.17 -3.01 5.14
CA ALA A 36 -3.40 -3.01 4.35
C ALA A 36 -3.24 -2.29 3.00
N ILE A 37 -2.59 -1.13 2.98
CA ILE A 37 -2.28 -0.36 1.76
C ILE A 37 -1.42 -1.20 0.82
N LEU A 38 -0.33 -1.80 1.32
CA LEU A 38 0.57 -2.63 0.52
C LEU A 38 -0.12 -3.90 0.00
N GLY A 39 -0.95 -4.53 0.83
CA GLY A 39 -1.75 -5.69 0.44
C GLY A 39 -2.71 -5.35 -0.70
N LEU A 40 -3.46 -4.26 -0.58
CA LEU A 40 -4.39 -3.80 -1.61
C LEU A 40 -3.69 -3.46 -2.93
N LEU A 41 -2.57 -2.73 -2.89
CA LEU A 41 -1.79 -2.43 -4.11
C LEU A 41 -1.28 -3.70 -4.79
N SER A 42 -0.87 -4.69 -4.00
CA SER A 42 -0.33 -5.95 -4.52
C SER A 42 -1.42 -6.81 -5.15
N VAL A 43 -2.56 -6.95 -4.47
CA VAL A 43 -3.72 -7.66 -5.01
C VAL A 43 -4.24 -6.96 -6.26
N GLY A 44 -4.38 -5.63 -6.24
CA GLY A 44 -4.80 -4.85 -7.40
C GLY A 44 -3.87 -5.04 -8.59
N THR A 45 -2.56 -4.96 -8.37
CA THR A 45 -1.57 -5.14 -9.44
C THR A 45 -1.56 -6.57 -9.98
N GLN A 46 -1.67 -7.58 -9.10
CA GLN A 46 -1.76 -8.98 -9.51
C GLN A 46 -3.03 -9.24 -10.33
N HIS A 47 -4.17 -8.71 -9.90
CA HIS A 47 -5.43 -8.78 -10.63
C HIS A 47 -5.33 -8.13 -12.01
N LEU A 48 -4.77 -6.92 -12.09
CA LEU A 48 -4.55 -6.21 -13.34
C LEU A 48 -3.71 -7.02 -14.32
N LEU A 49 -2.54 -7.50 -13.88
CA LEU A 49 -1.62 -8.25 -14.75
C LEU A 49 -2.20 -9.60 -15.17
N SER A 50 -2.90 -10.30 -14.26
CA SER A 50 -3.52 -11.59 -14.55
C SER A 50 -4.67 -11.45 -15.55
N SER A 51 -5.56 -10.47 -15.36
CA SER A 51 -6.68 -10.23 -16.28
C SER A 51 -6.22 -9.71 -17.64
N LEU A 52 -5.16 -8.87 -17.70
CA LEU A 52 -4.57 -8.47 -18.99
C LEU A 52 -3.98 -9.66 -19.74
N ALA A 53 -3.31 -10.58 -19.05
CA ALA A 53 -2.81 -11.82 -19.65
C ALA A 53 -3.94 -12.74 -20.14
N GLY A 54 -5.11 -12.67 -19.51
CA GLY A 54 -6.35 -13.35 -19.91
C GLY A 54 -7.18 -12.62 -20.99
N PHE A 55 -6.69 -11.49 -21.54
CA PHE A 55 -7.44 -10.63 -22.47
C PHE A 55 -8.73 -10.03 -21.91
N GLU A 56 -8.86 -9.94 -20.58
CA GLU A 56 -10.01 -9.40 -19.86
C GLU A 56 -9.82 -7.91 -19.52
N THR A 57 -9.60 -7.06 -20.52
CA THR A 57 -9.15 -5.66 -20.31
C THR A 57 -10.07 -4.84 -19.41
N SER A 58 -11.39 -4.94 -19.57
CA SER A 58 -12.34 -4.18 -18.73
C SER A 58 -12.26 -4.61 -17.27
N ALA A 59 -12.27 -5.91 -17.01
CA ALA A 59 -12.20 -6.47 -15.66
C ALA A 59 -10.86 -6.16 -14.98
N ALA A 60 -9.78 -6.12 -15.75
CA ALA A 60 -8.45 -5.77 -15.28
C ALA A 60 -8.44 -4.35 -14.68
N TRP A 61 -8.94 -3.36 -15.43
CA TRP A 61 -9.00 -1.97 -14.98
C TRP A 61 -10.00 -1.75 -13.86
N PHE A 62 -11.16 -2.41 -13.89
CA PHE A 62 -12.15 -2.31 -12.81
C PHE A 62 -11.62 -2.86 -11.49
N GLY A 63 -11.03 -4.05 -11.49
CA GLY A 63 -10.45 -4.63 -10.29
C GLY A 63 -9.30 -3.79 -9.74
N PHE A 64 -8.42 -3.29 -10.63
CA PHE A 64 -7.35 -2.39 -10.22
C PHE A 64 -7.87 -1.08 -9.62
N ALA A 65 -8.90 -0.47 -10.21
CA ALA A 65 -9.50 0.76 -9.70
C ALA A 65 -10.10 0.57 -8.30
N ILE A 66 -10.71 -0.58 -8.03
CA ILE A 66 -11.26 -0.89 -6.70
C ILE A 66 -10.14 -1.05 -5.68
N PHE A 67 -9.20 -1.97 -5.92
CA PHE A 67 -8.14 -2.25 -4.94
C PHE A 67 -7.16 -1.08 -4.79
N GLY A 68 -6.70 -0.51 -5.92
CA GLY A 68 -5.82 0.65 -5.94
C GLY A 68 -6.49 1.91 -5.40
N GLY A 69 -7.76 2.14 -5.72
CA GLY A 69 -8.54 3.27 -5.18
C GLY A 69 -8.68 3.19 -3.67
N LEU A 70 -9.02 2.02 -3.12
CA LEU A 70 -9.06 1.81 -1.67
C LEU A 70 -7.70 2.03 -1.01
N ALA A 71 -6.62 1.55 -1.63
CA ALA A 71 -5.26 1.77 -1.13
C ALA A 71 -4.91 3.27 -1.08
N VAL A 72 -5.27 4.05 -2.10
CA VAL A 72 -5.05 5.51 -2.13
C VAL A 72 -5.83 6.20 -1.02
N VAL A 73 -7.10 5.84 -0.80
CA VAL A 73 -7.91 6.42 0.27
C VAL A 73 -7.28 6.12 1.64
N LEU A 74 -6.87 4.89 1.89
CA LEU A 74 -6.20 4.53 3.15
C LEU A 74 -4.87 5.25 3.33
N ALA A 75 -4.07 5.40 2.29
CA ALA A 75 -2.81 6.14 2.33
C ALA A 75 -3.03 7.62 2.68
N LEU A 76 -4.09 8.24 2.15
CA LEU A 76 -4.46 9.62 2.50
C LEU A 76 -4.88 9.74 3.98
N VAL A 77 -5.61 8.73 4.50
CA VAL A 77 -5.99 8.68 5.91
C VAL A 77 -4.75 8.54 6.80
N GLU A 78 -3.87 7.60 6.49
CA GLU A 78 -2.62 7.38 7.22
C GLU A 78 -1.73 8.64 7.20
N TRP A 79 -1.57 9.26 6.03
CA TRP A 79 -0.84 10.53 5.89
C TRP A 79 -1.41 11.59 6.83
N ARG A 80 -2.74 11.75 6.87
CA ARG A 80 -3.40 12.75 7.71
C ARG A 80 -3.15 12.47 9.19
N LEU A 81 -3.23 11.21 9.62
CA LEU A 81 -2.97 10.80 11.00
C LEU A 81 -1.53 11.09 11.44
N LEU A 82 -0.56 10.74 10.60
CA LEU A 82 0.86 11.01 10.85
C LEU A 82 1.15 12.51 10.87
N SER A 83 0.61 13.25 9.89
CA SER A 83 0.80 14.70 9.78
C SER A 83 0.20 15.46 10.95
N ALA A 84 -0.98 15.04 11.45
CA ALA A 84 -1.62 15.66 12.59
C ALA A 84 -0.80 15.46 13.88
N ARG A 85 -0.23 14.26 14.07
CA ARG A 85 0.60 13.96 15.25
C ARG A 85 1.93 14.71 15.24
N ASN A 86 2.58 14.80 14.09
CA ASN A 86 3.85 15.53 13.97
C ASN A 86 3.68 17.05 14.11
N LYS A 87 2.46 17.58 13.99
CA LYS A 87 2.15 18.99 14.30
C LYS A 87 1.80 19.23 15.78
N ALA A 88 1.40 18.18 16.49
CA ALA A 88 0.99 18.25 17.89
C ALA A 88 2.09 17.83 18.88
N ALA A 89 3.22 17.32 18.37
CA ALA A 89 4.43 16.95 19.11
C ALA A 89 5.50 18.03 18.93
#